data_AF-A0A561DCC3-F1
#
_entry.id   AF-A0A561DCC3-F1
#
_cell.length_a   1.000
_cell.length_b   1.000
_cell.length_c   1.000
_cell.angle_alpha   90.00
_cell.angle_beta   90.00
_cell.angle_gamma   90.00
#
_symmetry.space_group_name_H-M   'P 1'
#
loop_
_entity.id
_entity.type
_entity.pdbx_description
1 polymer ?
#
loop_
_entity_poly.entity_id
_entity_poly.type
_entity_poly.pdbx_seq_one_letter_code
_entity_poly.pdbx_strand_id
1 'polypeptide(L)'
;MDNLDDVLPSHQLHVKHFFEQIKNMLMDQNSDEQPSLSLSAETSLSVQMAISFQNTRAAFMAFADAVIPSTLGALDLRIDDYMVWILDHFVSIQGEWSVKNIPLSSQTARILDIAAYQLITSGNIKVTPDYSSNPDGGPFLALSPNDRFEAIRLLENQQVDLEALPPPYRNNGGLVKNVITSLHQMVMFGYYSEWFSLGSTRQAYPEDHRIERQPFLWESLNYPGPSYGYRAVRGFLVDKFSE
;
A
#
# COMPACT_ATOMS: atom_id res chain seq x y z
N MET A 1 18.05 52.66 7.16
CA MET A 1 18.67 51.40 7.60
C MET A 1 17.51 50.44 7.76
N ASP A 2 17.17 49.79 6.65
CA ASP A 2 15.99 48.96 6.52
C ASP A 2 16.23 47.60 7.18
N ASN A 3 15.27 47.17 8.00
CA ASN A 3 15.16 45.83 8.53
C ASN A 3 14.84 44.87 7.39
N LEU A 4 15.78 43.98 7.11
CA LEU A 4 15.57 42.79 6.29
C LEU A 4 15.62 41.56 7.21
N ASP A 5 14.74 40.63 6.89
CA ASP A 5 14.74 39.22 7.26
C ASP A 5 14.03 38.82 8.56
N ASP A 6 12.69 38.67 8.43
CA ASP A 6 12.02 37.51 9.03
C ASP A 6 10.82 37.08 8.16
N VAL A 7 11.12 36.54 6.96
CA VAL A 7 10.13 35.90 6.09
C VAL A 7 10.42 34.40 6.09
N LEU A 8 9.74 33.67 6.96
CA LEU A 8 9.73 32.21 6.95
C LEU A 8 9.12 31.69 5.62
N PRO A 9 9.73 30.71 4.94
CA PRO A 9 9.25 30.21 3.66
C PRO A 9 7.88 29.54 3.81
N SER A 10 6.96 29.84 2.89
CA SER A 10 5.55 29.40 2.86
C SER A 10 5.35 27.87 3.00
N HIS A 11 6.37 27.10 2.66
CA HIS A 11 6.40 25.64 2.78
C HIS A 11 6.47 25.16 4.25
N GLN A 12 7.14 25.90 5.15
CA GLN A 12 7.20 25.55 6.58
C GLN A 12 5.89 25.91 7.30
N LEU A 13 5.20 26.95 6.84
CA LEU A 13 3.85 27.31 7.32
C LEU A 13 2.81 26.26 6.95
N HIS A 14 2.85 25.73 5.72
CA HIS A 14 1.95 24.65 5.28
C HIS A 14 2.15 23.35 6.08
N VAL A 15 3.40 22.98 6.34
CA VAL A 15 3.72 21.77 7.12
C VAL A 15 3.28 21.93 8.59
N LYS A 16 3.51 23.09 9.21
CA LYS A 16 3.01 23.38 10.57
C LYS A 16 1.49 23.37 10.63
N HIS A 17 0.82 23.96 9.65
CA HIS A 17 -0.64 23.95 9.57
C HIS A 17 -1.20 22.53 9.42
N PHE A 18 -0.55 21.68 8.62
CA PHE A 18 -0.90 20.27 8.47
C PHE A 18 -0.76 19.50 9.79
N PHE A 19 0.34 19.69 10.54
CA PHE A 19 0.53 19.03 11.83
C PHE A 19 -0.43 19.53 12.91
N GLU A 20 -0.75 20.82 12.96
CA GLU A 20 -1.75 21.36 13.88
C GLU A 20 -3.17 20.88 13.52
N GLN A 21 -3.48 20.70 12.23
CA GLN A 21 -4.76 20.16 11.80
C GLN A 21 -4.92 18.68 12.19
N ILE A 22 -3.85 17.88 12.11
CA ILE A 22 -3.81 16.49 12.60
C ILE A 22 -3.94 16.45 14.13
N LYS A 23 -3.24 17.33 14.85
CA LYS A 23 -3.29 17.42 16.30
C LYS A 23 -4.70 17.79 16.79
N ASN A 24 -5.34 18.77 16.15
CA ASN A 24 -6.71 19.18 16.48
C ASN A 24 -7.72 18.07 16.15
N MET A 25 -7.59 17.36 15.03
CA MET A 25 -8.43 16.19 14.71
C MET A 25 -8.32 15.06 15.73
N LEU A 26 -7.15 14.88 16.36
CA LEU A 26 -6.94 13.87 17.39
C LEU A 26 -7.42 14.32 18.78
N MET A 27 -7.46 15.63 19.04
CA MET A 27 -7.99 16.20 20.29
C MET A 27 -9.52 16.28 20.29
N ASP A 28 -10.15 16.52 19.13
CA ASP A 28 -11.61 16.62 18.96
C ASP A 28 -12.33 15.27 19.13
N GLN A 29 -11.61 14.14 19.12
CA GLN A 29 -12.18 12.82 19.44
C GLN A 29 -12.46 12.61 20.94
N ASN A 30 -12.12 13.59 21.80
CA ASN A 30 -12.36 13.54 23.25
C ASN A 30 -13.47 14.48 23.74
N SER A 31 -14.23 15.13 22.85
CA SER A 31 -15.37 15.98 23.22
C SER A 31 -16.66 15.38 22.68
N ASP A 32 -17.36 14.64 23.54
CA ASP A 32 -18.76 14.27 23.35
C ASP A 32 -19.62 15.55 23.32
N GLU A 33 -20.13 15.91 22.14
CA GLU A 33 -21.40 16.64 22.04
C GLU A 33 -22.04 16.38 20.66
N GLN A 34 -23.18 15.66 20.66
CA GLN A 34 -24.01 15.46 19.48
C GLN A 34 -24.72 16.76 19.08
N PRO A 35 -25.00 16.95 17.78
CA PRO A 35 -26.41 17.04 17.42
C PRO A 35 -26.80 16.11 16.27
N SER A 36 -27.97 15.52 16.44
CA SER A 36 -28.71 14.65 15.55
C SER A 36 -29.01 15.28 14.19
N LEU A 37 -28.77 14.52 13.11
CA LEU A 37 -29.60 14.52 11.90
C LEU A 37 -29.54 13.13 11.27
N SER A 38 -30.72 12.52 11.14
CA SER A 38 -30.96 11.14 10.73
C SER A 38 -30.67 10.90 9.25
N LEU A 39 -29.64 10.10 8.96
CA LEU A 39 -29.55 9.33 7.72
C LEU A 39 -29.24 7.87 8.09
N SER A 40 -30.21 7.00 7.78
CA SER A 40 -30.29 5.54 7.95
C SER A 40 -29.14 4.81 8.68
N ALA A 41 -29.47 4.26 9.85
CA ALA A 41 -28.64 3.37 10.65
C ALA A 41 -28.13 2.12 9.89
N GLU A 42 -28.77 1.74 8.77
CA GLU A 42 -28.34 0.64 7.90
C GLU A 42 -27.07 0.98 7.09
N THR A 43 -26.86 2.26 6.76
CA THR A 43 -25.68 2.74 6.04
C THR A 43 -24.49 2.88 6.98
N SER A 44 -24.72 3.18 8.26
CA SER A 44 -23.65 3.22 9.28
C SER A 44 -23.25 1.83 9.78
N LEU A 45 -24.19 0.87 9.82
CA LEU A 45 -23.91 -0.50 10.32
C LEU A 45 -23.01 -1.31 9.36
N SER A 46 -23.10 -1.06 8.06
CA SER A 46 -22.30 -1.75 7.03
C SER A 46 -20.87 -1.22 6.93
N VAL A 47 -20.65 0.06 7.24
CA VAL A 47 -19.32 0.71 7.24
C VAL A 47 -18.52 0.41 8.52
N GLN A 48 -19.19 -0.08 9.57
CA GLN A 48 -18.62 -0.37 10.90
C GLN A 48 -18.27 -1.85 11.14
N MET A 49 -18.37 -2.72 10.12
CA MET A 49 -17.97 -4.12 10.29
C MET A 49 -16.49 -4.23 10.69
N ALA A 50 -16.27 -4.72 11.91
CA ALA A 50 -14.98 -4.82 12.55
C ALA A 50 -14.09 -5.83 11.81
N ILE A 51 -13.08 -5.31 11.13
CA ILE A 51 -12.08 -6.10 10.39
C ILE A 51 -11.14 -6.75 11.41
N SER A 52 -11.05 -8.08 11.36
CA SER A 52 -10.07 -8.84 12.12
C SER A 52 -8.67 -8.70 11.48
N PHE A 53 -7.59 -8.97 12.22
CA PHE A 53 -6.23 -9.02 11.66
C PHE A 53 -6.10 -9.98 10.46
N GLN A 54 -6.87 -11.08 10.47
CA GLN A 54 -6.89 -12.06 9.37
C GLN A 54 -7.43 -11.45 8.07
N ASN A 55 -8.42 -10.56 8.17
CA ASN A 55 -9.02 -9.88 7.02
C ASN A 55 -8.04 -8.91 6.35
N THR A 56 -7.18 -8.26 7.13
CA THR A 56 -6.15 -7.35 6.60
C THR A 56 -5.19 -8.10 5.71
N ARG A 57 -4.64 -9.22 6.19
CA ARG A 57 -3.71 -10.03 5.41
C ARG A 57 -4.32 -10.62 4.15
N ALA A 58 -5.54 -11.16 4.26
CA ALA A 58 -6.28 -11.67 3.11
C ALA A 58 -6.46 -10.58 2.04
N ALA A 59 -6.80 -9.34 2.44
CA ALA A 59 -6.94 -8.22 1.52
C ALA A 59 -5.64 -7.92 0.76
N PHE A 60 -4.48 -7.96 1.42
CA PHE A 60 -3.18 -7.76 0.75
C PHE A 60 -2.76 -8.93 -0.14
N MET A 61 -3.10 -10.17 0.22
CA MET A 61 -2.94 -11.32 -0.68
C MET A 61 -3.79 -11.14 -1.96
N ALA A 62 -5.05 -10.75 -1.79
CA ALA A 62 -5.97 -10.47 -2.89
C ALA A 62 -5.55 -9.26 -3.73
N PHE A 63 -4.91 -8.26 -3.11
CA PHE A 63 -4.31 -7.12 -3.81
C PHE A 63 -3.14 -7.57 -4.69
N ALA A 64 -2.21 -8.35 -4.14
CA ALA A 64 -1.08 -8.88 -4.90
C ALA A 64 -1.54 -9.77 -6.06
N ASP A 65 -2.53 -10.64 -5.82
CA ASP A 65 -3.16 -11.49 -6.84
C ASP A 65 -3.88 -10.68 -7.94
N ALA A 66 -4.49 -9.54 -7.60
CA ALA A 66 -5.14 -8.68 -8.59
C ALA A 66 -4.14 -7.97 -9.51
N VAL A 67 -3.02 -7.49 -8.96
CA VAL A 67 -1.96 -6.82 -9.74
C VAL A 67 -1.18 -7.85 -10.57
N ILE A 68 -0.90 -9.01 -9.98
CA ILE A 68 -0.17 -10.09 -10.61
C ILE A 68 -0.93 -11.39 -10.33
N PRO A 69 -1.62 -11.95 -11.33
CA PRO A 69 -2.41 -13.16 -11.14
C PRO A 69 -1.62 -14.30 -10.48
N SER A 70 -2.26 -15.06 -9.59
CA SER A 70 -1.65 -16.23 -8.92
C SER A 70 -1.09 -17.28 -9.90
N THR A 71 -1.60 -17.33 -11.12
CA THR A 71 -1.04 -18.15 -12.22
C THR A 71 0.40 -17.78 -12.57
N LEU A 72 0.83 -16.57 -12.19
CA LEU A 72 2.18 -16.06 -12.34
C LEU A 72 2.99 -16.12 -11.03
N GLY A 73 2.41 -16.62 -9.93
CA GLY A 73 3.13 -16.92 -8.68
C GLY A 73 3.07 -15.85 -7.58
N ALA A 74 2.20 -14.84 -7.67
CA ALA A 74 2.22 -13.70 -6.73
C ALA A 74 2.06 -14.06 -5.25
N LEU A 75 1.24 -15.07 -4.91
CA LEU A 75 1.08 -15.54 -3.53
C LEU A 75 2.34 -16.21 -2.99
N ASP A 76 3.12 -16.87 -3.86
CA ASP A 76 4.39 -17.51 -3.48
C ASP A 76 5.48 -16.47 -3.16
N LEU A 77 5.36 -15.27 -3.74
CA LEU A 77 6.29 -14.14 -3.51
C LEU A 77 6.19 -13.54 -2.11
N ARG A 78 5.07 -13.78 -1.41
CA ARG A 78 4.83 -13.24 -0.05
C ARG A 78 5.05 -11.74 0.05
N ILE A 79 4.71 -11.02 -1.02
CA ILE A 79 4.79 -9.55 -1.08
C ILE A 79 3.75 -8.93 -0.16
N ASP A 80 2.62 -9.61 0.09
CA ASP A 80 1.60 -9.22 1.06
C ASP A 80 2.18 -8.96 2.45
N ASP A 81 3.07 -9.82 2.94
CA ASP A 81 3.71 -9.63 4.25
C ASP A 81 4.59 -8.37 4.28
N TYR A 82 5.27 -8.07 3.18
CA TYR A 82 6.10 -6.87 3.07
C TYR A 82 5.26 -5.60 2.99
N MET A 83 4.15 -5.63 2.24
CA MET A 83 3.18 -4.53 2.16
C MET A 83 2.63 -4.19 3.55
N VAL A 84 2.18 -5.21 4.30
CA VAL A 84 1.68 -5.02 5.68
C VAL A 84 2.78 -4.43 6.56
N TRP A 85 3.99 -5.01 6.52
CA TRP A 85 5.10 -4.52 7.34
C TRP A 85 5.44 -3.06 7.05
N ILE A 86 5.56 -2.67 5.78
CA ILE A 86 5.86 -1.28 5.42
C ILE A 86 4.75 -0.36 5.90
N LEU A 87 3.48 -0.66 5.62
CA LEU A 87 2.37 0.20 6.03
C LEU A 87 2.31 0.38 7.54
N ASP A 88 2.72 -0.63 8.29
CA ASP A 88 2.74 -0.56 9.75
C ASP A 88 3.95 0.18 10.33
N HIS A 89 4.97 0.44 9.51
CA HIS A 89 6.19 1.15 9.88
C HIS A 89 6.44 2.42 9.05
N PHE A 90 5.51 2.78 8.16
CA PHE A 90 5.67 3.87 7.20
C PHE A 90 5.58 5.25 7.85
N VAL A 91 4.62 5.41 8.77
CA VAL A 91 4.40 6.66 9.49
C VAL A 91 4.71 6.47 10.96
N SER A 92 5.55 7.34 11.50
CA SER A 92 5.83 7.43 12.92
C SER A 92 5.64 8.86 13.42
N ILE A 93 5.11 8.99 14.63
CA ILE A 93 4.98 10.27 15.33
C ILE A 93 6.01 10.29 16.45
N GLN A 94 6.84 11.33 16.45
CA GLN A 94 7.71 11.65 17.57
C GLN A 94 6.87 12.30 18.67
N GLY A 95 6.64 11.57 19.77
CA GLY A 95 6.12 12.12 21.01
C GLY A 95 7.25 12.67 21.89
N GLU A 96 6.88 13.26 23.03
CA GLU A 96 7.84 13.82 24.00
C GLU A 96 8.85 12.79 24.53
N TRP A 97 8.46 11.50 24.61
CA TRP A 97 9.25 10.45 25.26
C TRP A 97 9.49 9.21 24.39
N SER A 98 8.83 9.09 23.24
CA SER A 98 8.99 7.93 22.34
C SER A 98 8.51 8.20 20.92
N VAL A 99 9.01 7.40 19.98
CA VAL A 99 8.48 7.29 18.62
C VAL A 99 7.37 6.25 18.62
N LYS A 100 6.19 6.60 18.11
CA LYS A 100 5.06 5.68 17.95
C LYS A 100 4.71 5.52 16.49
N ASN A 101 4.74 4.29 15.98
CA ASN A 101 4.27 3.97 14.64
C ASN A 101 2.74 4.00 14.57
N ILE A 102 2.20 4.50 13.45
CA ILE A 102 0.78 4.46 13.14
C ILE A 102 0.56 3.34 12.13
N PRO A 103 -0.10 2.23 12.52
CA PRO A 103 -0.31 1.13 11.60
C PRO A 103 -1.34 1.50 10.54
N LEU A 104 -0.90 1.56 9.27
CA LEU A 104 -1.78 1.90 8.16
C LEU A 104 -2.39 0.67 7.47
N SER A 105 -1.89 -0.55 7.71
CA SER A 105 -2.33 -1.75 7.00
C SER A 105 -3.84 -1.98 7.11
N SER A 106 -4.38 -1.92 8.33
CA SER A 106 -5.82 -2.11 8.60
C SER A 106 -6.70 -1.05 7.91
N GLN A 107 -6.31 0.23 7.97
CA GLN A 107 -7.07 1.31 7.32
C GLN A 107 -6.95 1.24 5.80
N THR A 108 -5.82 0.71 5.30
CA THR A 108 -5.62 0.49 3.87
C THR A 108 -6.51 -0.65 3.36
N ALA A 109 -6.65 -1.74 4.11
CA ALA A 109 -7.62 -2.79 3.78
C ALA A 109 -9.06 -2.24 3.72
N ARG A 110 -9.42 -1.31 4.63
CA ARG A 110 -10.73 -0.65 4.61
C ARG A 110 -10.99 0.19 3.37
N ILE A 111 -10.00 0.95 2.89
CA ILE A 111 -10.21 1.74 1.66
C ILE A 111 -10.36 0.83 0.43
N LEU A 112 -9.73 -0.35 0.41
CA LEU A 112 -9.96 -1.36 -0.63
C LEU A 112 -11.41 -1.86 -0.60
N ASP A 113 -11.95 -2.16 0.59
CA ASP A 113 -13.34 -2.57 0.76
C ASP A 113 -14.35 -1.49 0.36
N ILE A 114 -14.07 -0.22 0.69
CA ILE A 114 -14.92 0.91 0.29
C ILE A 114 -14.90 1.08 -1.23
N ALA A 115 -13.73 1.00 -1.87
CA ALA A 115 -13.61 1.08 -3.33
C ALA A 115 -14.34 -0.08 -4.02
N ALA A 116 -14.23 -1.29 -3.48
CA ALA A 116 -14.94 -2.46 -3.98
C ALA A 116 -16.46 -2.31 -3.84
N TYR A 117 -16.94 -1.82 -2.69
CA TYR A 117 -18.35 -1.54 -2.48
C TYR A 117 -18.88 -0.49 -3.47
N GLN A 118 -18.13 0.59 -3.71
CA GLN A 118 -18.48 1.59 -4.71
C GLN A 118 -18.52 1.00 -6.13
N LEU A 119 -17.57 0.13 -6.48
CA LEU A 119 -17.57 -0.57 -7.76
C LEU A 119 -18.82 -1.45 -7.93
N ILE A 120 -19.17 -2.25 -6.91
CA ILE A 120 -20.36 -3.12 -6.91
C ILE A 120 -21.64 -2.30 -7.08
N THR A 121 -21.81 -1.25 -6.28
CA THR A 121 -23.01 -0.40 -6.30
C THR A 121 -23.14 0.42 -7.57
N SER A 122 -22.02 0.77 -8.22
CA SER A 122 -22.02 1.43 -9.52
C SER A 122 -22.45 0.51 -10.69
N GLY A 123 -22.55 -0.80 -10.47
CA GLY A 123 -22.93 -1.78 -11.49
C GLY A 123 -21.82 -2.08 -12.52
N ASN A 124 -20.59 -1.62 -12.29
CA ASN A 124 -19.46 -1.76 -13.21
C ASN A 124 -18.65 -3.05 -13.03
N ILE A 125 -19.18 -4.02 -12.29
CA ILE A 125 -18.52 -5.32 -12.05
C ILE A 125 -18.74 -6.27 -13.23
N LYS A 126 -17.72 -7.05 -13.57
CA LYS A 126 -17.79 -8.05 -14.64
C LYS A 126 -18.33 -9.38 -14.12
N VAL A 127 -18.04 -9.71 -12.86
CA VAL A 127 -18.40 -10.97 -12.23
C VAL A 127 -19.16 -10.69 -10.93
N THR A 128 -20.21 -11.46 -10.67
CA THR A 128 -20.95 -11.38 -9.41
C THR A 128 -20.02 -11.68 -8.23
N PRO A 129 -20.02 -10.87 -7.15
CA PRO A 129 -19.12 -11.09 -6.03
C PRO A 129 -19.44 -12.41 -5.30
N ASP A 130 -18.40 -13.15 -4.92
CA ASP A 130 -18.50 -14.41 -4.19
C ASP A 130 -18.06 -14.25 -2.72
N TYR A 131 -19.04 -14.04 -1.86
CA TYR A 131 -18.85 -13.95 -0.41
C TYR A 131 -18.68 -15.31 0.27
N SER A 132 -18.91 -16.43 -0.44
CA SER A 132 -18.79 -17.76 0.16
C SER A 132 -17.35 -18.20 0.36
N SER A 133 -16.44 -17.72 -0.49
CA SER A 133 -15.00 -18.02 -0.43
C SER A 133 -14.31 -17.46 0.82
N ASN A 134 -14.77 -16.29 1.29
CA ASN A 134 -14.24 -15.61 2.46
C ASN A 134 -15.41 -15.00 3.26
N PRO A 135 -16.12 -15.80 4.07
CA PRO A 135 -17.35 -15.36 4.76
C PRO A 135 -17.12 -14.21 5.74
N ASP A 136 -15.94 -14.16 6.36
CA ASP A 136 -15.54 -13.10 7.29
C ASP A 136 -14.87 -11.91 6.57
N GLY A 137 -14.74 -11.99 5.25
CA GLY A 137 -14.05 -11.01 4.40
C GLY A 137 -14.93 -9.84 3.96
N GLY A 138 -14.28 -8.72 3.64
CA GLY A 138 -14.96 -7.54 3.10
C GLY A 138 -15.26 -7.64 1.59
N PRO A 139 -15.99 -6.65 1.03
CA PRO A 139 -16.37 -6.60 -0.38
C PRO A 139 -15.20 -6.77 -1.35
N PHE A 140 -13.98 -6.31 -1.01
CA PHE A 140 -12.82 -6.46 -1.88
C PHE A 140 -12.42 -7.92 -2.08
N LEU A 141 -12.54 -8.74 -1.04
CA LEU A 141 -12.24 -10.18 -1.11
C LEU A 141 -13.26 -10.94 -1.95
N ALA A 142 -14.52 -10.50 -1.96
CA ALA A 142 -15.58 -11.12 -2.75
C ALA A 142 -15.46 -10.86 -4.27
N LEU A 143 -14.70 -9.84 -4.69
CA LEU A 143 -14.53 -9.52 -6.11
C LEU A 143 -13.64 -10.54 -6.84
N SER A 144 -13.88 -10.69 -8.15
CA SER A 144 -12.95 -11.39 -9.04
C SER A 144 -11.60 -10.64 -9.14
N PRO A 145 -10.48 -11.30 -9.49
CA PRO A 145 -9.18 -10.62 -9.60
C PRO A 145 -9.20 -9.38 -10.52
N ASN A 146 -9.91 -9.46 -11.65
CA ASN A 146 -10.07 -8.33 -12.56
C ASN A 146 -10.87 -7.18 -11.95
N ASP A 147 -11.96 -7.48 -11.23
CA ASP A 147 -12.78 -6.45 -10.59
C ASP A 147 -12.05 -5.83 -9.36
N ARG A 148 -11.20 -6.61 -8.66
CA ARG A 148 -10.29 -6.07 -7.65
C ARG A 148 -9.31 -5.06 -8.25
N PHE A 149 -8.75 -5.37 -9.42
CA PHE A 149 -7.87 -4.44 -10.12
C PHE A 149 -8.60 -3.15 -10.53
N GLU A 150 -9.86 -3.25 -10.94
CA GLU A 150 -10.70 -2.06 -11.18
C GLU A 150 -10.94 -1.24 -9.89
N ALA A 151 -11.18 -1.89 -8.75
CA ALA A 151 -11.31 -1.20 -7.46
C ALA A 151 -10.01 -0.49 -7.05
N ILE A 152 -8.84 -1.10 -7.28
CA ILE A 152 -7.53 -0.47 -7.10
C ILE A 152 -7.41 0.76 -8.00
N ARG A 153 -7.81 0.64 -9.28
CA ARG A 153 -7.78 1.74 -10.25
C ARG A 153 -8.68 2.91 -9.85
N LEU A 154 -9.84 2.66 -9.22
CA LEU A 154 -10.69 3.73 -8.67
C LEU A 154 -9.93 4.55 -7.62
N LEU A 155 -9.18 3.90 -6.73
CA LEU A 155 -8.39 4.57 -5.70
C LEU A 155 -7.21 5.36 -6.31
N GLU A 156 -6.46 4.78 -7.24
CA GLU A 156 -5.32 5.43 -7.90
C GLU A 156 -5.73 6.70 -8.68
N ASN A 157 -6.91 6.64 -9.30
CA ASN A 157 -7.48 7.76 -10.06
C ASN A 157 -8.31 8.71 -9.21
N GLN A 158 -8.39 8.50 -7.89
CA GLN A 158 -9.17 9.34 -6.95
C GLN A 158 -10.64 9.43 -7.34
N GLN A 159 -11.20 8.34 -7.88
CA GLN A 159 -12.60 8.23 -8.30
C GLN A 159 -13.50 7.66 -7.20
N VAL A 160 -12.96 7.52 -5.98
CA VAL A 160 -13.72 7.12 -4.79
C VAL A 160 -14.23 8.34 -4.03
N ASP A 161 -15.32 8.18 -3.29
CA ASP A 161 -15.76 9.19 -2.33
C ASP A 161 -14.73 9.31 -1.19
N LEU A 162 -14.00 10.42 -1.16
CA LEU A 162 -12.96 10.68 -0.18
C LEU A 162 -13.51 10.95 1.23
N GLU A 163 -14.76 11.40 1.35
CA GLU A 163 -15.39 11.69 2.64
C GLU A 163 -15.75 10.38 3.37
N ALA A 164 -16.13 9.36 2.60
CA ALA A 164 -16.45 8.02 3.10
C ALA A 164 -15.22 7.25 3.62
N LEU A 165 -14.00 7.67 3.28
CA LEU A 165 -12.78 6.97 3.70
C LEU A 165 -12.52 7.12 5.22
N PRO A 166 -11.90 6.11 5.87
CA PRO A 166 -11.49 6.22 7.26
C PRO A 166 -10.28 7.15 7.43
N PRO A 167 -10.07 7.73 8.61
CA PRO A 167 -8.79 8.37 8.95
C PRO A 167 -7.62 7.36 8.82
N PRO A 168 -6.43 7.77 8.36
CA PRO A 168 -6.03 9.12 7.94
C PRO A 168 -6.34 9.45 6.46
N TYR A 169 -7.05 8.58 5.74
CA TYR A 169 -7.34 8.73 4.31
C TYR A 169 -8.50 9.69 3.99
N ARG A 170 -9.40 9.92 4.97
CA ARG A 170 -10.55 10.81 4.82
C ARG A 170 -10.15 12.18 4.26
N ASN A 171 -10.79 12.58 3.17
CA ASN A 171 -10.55 13.85 2.46
C ASN A 171 -9.07 14.09 2.08
N ASN A 172 -8.26 13.04 2.03
CA ASN A 172 -6.84 13.11 1.71
C ASN A 172 -6.53 12.24 0.49
N GLY A 173 -7.03 12.68 -0.67
CA GLY A 173 -6.80 11.98 -1.94
C GLY A 173 -5.31 11.85 -2.28
N GLY A 174 -4.45 12.78 -1.83
CA GLY A 174 -3.01 12.70 -2.03
C GLY A 174 -2.39 11.49 -1.33
N LEU A 175 -2.75 11.27 -0.05
CA LEU A 175 -2.30 10.11 0.72
C LEU A 175 -2.84 8.81 0.13
N VAL A 176 -4.13 8.76 -0.23
CA VAL A 176 -4.75 7.59 -0.88
C VAL A 176 -3.98 7.20 -2.14
N LYS A 177 -3.79 8.15 -3.05
CA LYS A 177 -3.08 7.92 -4.31
C LYS A 177 -1.64 7.48 -4.05
N ASN A 178 -0.93 8.15 -3.15
CA ASN A 178 0.46 7.82 -2.82
C ASN A 178 0.58 6.37 -2.30
N VAL A 179 -0.23 6.00 -1.31
CA VAL A 179 -0.19 4.66 -0.70
C VAL A 179 -0.53 3.60 -1.74
N ILE A 180 -1.66 3.72 -2.44
CA ILE A 180 -2.10 2.69 -3.40
C ILE A 180 -1.13 2.55 -4.56
N THR A 181 -0.63 3.67 -5.11
CA THR A 181 0.37 3.64 -6.19
C THR A 181 1.67 2.98 -5.71
N SER A 182 2.11 3.27 -4.48
CA SER A 182 3.33 2.67 -3.92
C SER A 182 3.17 1.17 -3.73
N LEU A 183 2.02 0.71 -3.24
CA LEU A 183 1.73 -0.72 -3.08
C LEU A 183 1.69 -1.44 -4.43
N HIS A 184 1.03 -0.86 -5.44
CA HIS A 184 1.03 -1.41 -6.80
C HIS A 184 2.47 -1.53 -7.34
N GLN A 185 3.26 -0.47 -7.23
CA GLN A 185 4.67 -0.49 -7.65
C GLN A 185 5.49 -1.53 -6.89
N MET A 186 5.28 -1.68 -5.58
CA MET A 186 5.96 -2.69 -4.77
C MET A 186 5.64 -4.11 -5.19
N VAL A 187 4.39 -4.40 -5.56
CA VAL A 187 4.03 -5.71 -6.12
C VAL A 187 4.78 -5.97 -7.43
N MET A 188 4.85 -4.97 -8.31
CA MET A 188 5.58 -5.07 -9.56
C MET A 188 7.09 -5.24 -9.34
N PHE A 189 7.70 -4.45 -8.46
CA PHE A 189 9.13 -4.56 -8.14
C PHE A 189 9.45 -5.90 -7.47
N GLY A 190 8.64 -6.33 -6.52
CA GLY A 190 8.80 -7.63 -5.87
C GLY A 190 8.76 -8.77 -6.88
N TYR A 191 7.81 -8.73 -7.81
CA TYR A 191 7.68 -9.73 -8.87
C TYR A 191 8.89 -9.79 -9.79
N TYR A 192 9.32 -8.65 -10.34
CA TYR A 192 10.45 -8.61 -11.27
C TYR A 192 11.83 -8.64 -10.59
N SER A 193 11.89 -8.92 -9.28
CA SER A 193 13.13 -8.99 -8.51
C SER A 193 13.46 -10.40 -8.03
N GLU A 194 14.61 -10.54 -7.39
CA GLU A 194 15.02 -11.77 -6.70
C GLU A 194 14.35 -11.93 -5.31
N TRP A 195 13.35 -11.10 -4.96
CA TRP A 195 12.66 -11.14 -3.66
C TRP A 195 12.19 -12.53 -3.27
N PHE A 196 11.61 -13.28 -4.21
CA PHE A 196 11.21 -14.68 -3.99
C PHE A 196 12.38 -15.58 -3.62
N SER A 197 13.48 -15.41 -4.34
CA SER A 197 14.69 -16.21 -4.25
C SER A 197 15.37 -16.07 -2.90
N LEU A 198 15.16 -14.96 -2.20
CA LEU A 198 15.70 -14.73 -0.86
C LEU A 198 15.10 -15.63 0.23
N GLY A 199 13.99 -16.32 -0.04
CA GLY A 199 13.42 -17.29 0.89
C GLY A 199 13.20 -16.68 2.27
N SER A 200 13.64 -17.34 3.34
CA SER A 200 13.47 -16.89 4.72
C SER A 200 14.21 -15.58 5.04
N THR A 201 15.27 -15.25 4.29
CA THR A 201 16.10 -14.05 4.51
C THR A 201 15.55 -12.78 3.86
N ARG A 202 14.41 -12.84 3.15
CA ARG A 202 13.86 -11.71 2.39
C ARG A 202 13.56 -10.44 3.23
N GLN A 203 13.31 -10.61 4.53
CA GLN A 203 13.07 -9.50 5.47
C GLN A 203 14.28 -9.19 6.38
N ALA A 204 15.41 -9.90 6.19
CA ALA A 204 16.63 -9.64 6.95
C ALA A 204 17.32 -8.35 6.48
N TYR A 205 18.35 -7.92 7.20
CA TYR A 205 19.22 -6.84 6.73
C TYR A 205 19.96 -7.26 5.44
N PRO A 206 20.34 -6.31 4.56
CA PRO A 206 20.96 -6.62 3.27
C PRO A 206 22.21 -7.52 3.36
N GLU A 207 23.02 -7.39 4.42
CA GLU A 207 24.20 -8.23 4.68
C GLU A 207 23.88 -9.72 4.90
N ASP A 208 22.67 -10.00 5.36
CA ASP A 208 22.17 -11.33 5.71
C ASP A 208 21.32 -11.97 4.60
N HIS A 209 21.12 -11.28 3.48
CA HIS A 209 20.39 -11.82 2.33
C HIS A 209 21.13 -13.02 1.73
N ARG A 210 20.39 -14.10 1.49
CA ARG A 210 20.88 -15.33 0.86
C ARG A 210 19.87 -15.81 -0.17
N ILE A 211 20.34 -16.21 -1.34
CA ILE A 211 19.51 -16.90 -2.34
C ILE A 211 19.27 -18.32 -1.83
N GLU A 212 18.05 -18.60 -1.37
CA GLU A 212 17.60 -19.90 -0.88
C GLU A 212 16.74 -20.65 -1.89
N ARG A 213 16.19 -19.96 -2.89
CA ARG A 213 15.33 -20.54 -3.93
C ARG A 213 15.78 -20.12 -5.32
N GLN A 214 15.63 -21.05 -6.26
CA GLN A 214 15.91 -20.82 -7.67
C GLN A 214 15.02 -19.66 -8.21
N PRO A 215 15.59 -18.69 -8.96
CA PRO A 215 14.81 -17.64 -9.59
C PRO A 215 13.81 -18.20 -10.62
N PHE A 216 12.52 -18.19 -10.29
CA PHE A 216 11.47 -18.75 -11.15
C PHE A 216 11.30 -17.97 -12.47
N LEU A 217 11.51 -16.65 -12.44
CA LEU A 217 11.40 -15.79 -13.63
C LEU A 217 12.44 -16.10 -14.68
N TRP A 218 13.64 -16.55 -14.29
CA TRP A 218 14.69 -16.83 -15.26
C TRP A 218 14.34 -18.05 -16.10
N GLU A 219 13.79 -19.08 -15.44
CA GLU A 219 13.33 -20.28 -16.12
C GLU A 219 12.14 -19.98 -17.04
N SER A 220 11.15 -19.19 -16.58
CA SER A 220 10.00 -18.85 -17.40
C SER A 220 10.35 -18.01 -18.64
N LEU A 221 11.40 -17.19 -18.56
CA LEU A 221 11.89 -16.37 -19.66
C LEU A 221 12.98 -17.04 -20.51
N ASN A 222 13.37 -18.29 -20.21
CA ASN A 222 14.57 -18.93 -20.77
C ASN A 222 15.80 -18.02 -20.69
N TYR A 223 15.89 -17.21 -19.63
CA TYR A 223 17.01 -16.31 -19.42
C TYR A 223 18.22 -17.13 -18.96
N PRO A 224 19.36 -17.10 -19.68
CA PRO A 224 20.52 -17.93 -19.38
C PRO A 224 21.28 -17.51 -18.11
N GLY A 225 20.76 -16.51 -17.38
CA GLY A 225 21.42 -15.90 -16.23
C GLY A 225 22.43 -14.82 -16.63
N PRO A 226 23.04 -14.14 -15.65
CA PRO A 226 24.07 -13.15 -15.89
C PRO A 226 25.26 -13.74 -16.67
N SER A 227 25.58 -13.12 -17.81
CA SER A 227 26.79 -13.47 -18.55
C SER A 227 28.04 -12.96 -17.81
N TYR A 228 29.15 -13.69 -17.91
CA TYR A 228 30.44 -13.25 -17.41
C TYR A 228 31.00 -12.10 -18.24
N GLY A 229 30.44 -10.89 -18.07
CA GLY A 229 30.81 -9.69 -18.81
C GLY A 229 32.30 -9.34 -18.71
N TYR A 230 32.97 -9.71 -17.61
CA TYR A 230 34.42 -9.53 -17.46
C TYR A 230 35.23 -10.21 -18.56
N ARG A 231 34.71 -11.26 -19.22
CA ARG A 231 35.41 -11.94 -20.33
C ARG A 231 35.38 -11.14 -21.63
N ALA A 232 34.36 -10.33 -21.85
CA ALA A 232 34.21 -9.52 -23.06
C ALA A 232 35.20 -8.34 -23.12
N VAL A 233 35.71 -7.88 -21.96
CA VAL A 233 36.64 -6.74 -21.85
C VAL A 233 38.10 -7.13 -21.63
N ARG A 234 38.45 -8.43 -21.52
CA ARG A 234 39.86 -8.87 -21.36
C ARG A 234 40.74 -8.67 -22.61
N GLY A 235 40.19 -8.13 -23.70
CA GLY A 235 40.92 -7.84 -24.94
C GLY A 235 41.35 -6.38 -25.12
N PHE A 236 40.91 -5.46 -24.25
CA PHE A 236 41.30 -4.05 -24.33
C PHE A 236 42.43 -3.78 -23.34
N LEU A 237 43.65 -3.64 -23.86
CA LEU A 237 44.75 -3.06 -23.09
C LEU A 237 44.41 -1.59 -22.80
N VAL A 238 44.37 -1.22 -21.53
CA VAL A 238 44.30 0.19 -21.14
C VAL A 238 45.68 0.79 -21.38
N ASP A 239 45.87 1.46 -22.50
CA ASP A 239 47.17 2.04 -22.86
C ASP A 239 47.56 3.19 -21.92
N LYS A 240 46.59 3.97 -21.44
CA LYS A 240 46.77 4.99 -20.40
C LYS A 240 45.50 5.14 -19.56
N PHE A 241 45.68 5.15 -18.24
CA PHE A 241 44.67 5.51 -17.26
C PHE A 241 45.09 6.86 -16.64
N SER A 242 44.18 7.84 -16.60
CA SER A 242 44.37 9.09 -15.86
C SER A 242 43.21 9.26 -14.89
N GLU A 243 43.53 9.46 -13.61
CA GLU A 243 42.56 9.86 -12.57
C GLU A 243 42.25 11.36 -12.63
#